data_AF-A0A928EKS8-F1
#
_entry.id   AF-A0A928EKS8-F1
#
_cell.length_a   1.000
_cell.length_b   1.000
_cell.length_c   1.000
_cell.angle_alpha   90.00
_cell.angle_beta   90.00
_cell.angle_gamma   90.00
#
_symmetry.space_group_name_H-M   'P 1'
#
loop_
_entity.id
_entity.type
_entity.pdbx_description
1 polymer ?
#
loop_
_entity_poly.entity_id
_entity_poly.type
_entity_poly.pdbx_seq_one_letter_code
_entity_poly.pdbx_strand_id
1 'polypeptide(L)'
;MSERRINSPQNDDMTLEQRKKAAKKALVKIAVLIVVTVAVLVIYRFFMQRPEFYIVFGIYAVITATSVIGYVIYNRGFSRNGITREMLPLEWSEEEKTKFIEDAKKRSERSRWLLIVAFAFLFTFAFDAFDLFVIKGLFGA
;
A
#
# COMPACT_ATOMS: atom_id res chain seq x y z
N MET A 1 -37.71 1.14 -10.49
CA MET A 1 -36.28 1.45 -10.71
C MET A 1 -35.50 0.57 -9.75
N SER A 2 -35.13 -0.64 -10.18
CA SER A 2 -34.51 -1.65 -9.32
C SER A 2 -33.00 -1.45 -9.27
N GLU A 3 -32.47 -1.31 -8.06
CA GLU A 3 -31.03 -1.40 -7.80
C GLU A 3 -30.56 -2.80 -8.18
N ARG A 4 -30.01 -2.94 -9.40
CA ARG A 4 -29.09 -4.03 -9.70
C ARG A 4 -27.82 -3.77 -8.88
N ARG A 5 -27.81 -4.23 -7.64
CA ARG A 5 -26.55 -4.48 -6.92
C ARG A 5 -25.75 -5.41 -7.82
N ILE A 6 -24.66 -4.89 -8.37
CA ILE A 6 -23.62 -5.70 -8.98
C ILE A 6 -22.93 -6.43 -7.82
N ASN A 7 -23.62 -7.42 -7.24
CA ASN A 7 -22.95 -8.49 -6.53
C ASN A 7 -22.23 -9.27 -7.63
N SER A 8 -20.91 -9.09 -7.70
CA SER A 8 -20.09 -9.98 -8.51
C SER A 8 -20.34 -11.42 -8.00
N PRO A 9 -20.63 -12.41 -8.88
CA PRO A 9 -21.01 -13.77 -8.46
C PRO A 9 -19.92 -14.52 -7.69
N GLN A 10 -18.76 -13.92 -7.46
CA GLN A 10 -17.54 -14.61 -7.05
C GLN A 10 -17.39 -14.77 -5.53
N ASN A 11 -18.27 -14.18 -4.71
CA ASN A 11 -18.08 -14.11 -3.25
C ASN A 11 -18.97 -15.07 -2.43
N ASP A 12 -20.02 -15.64 -3.03
CA ASP A 12 -21.00 -16.48 -2.33
C ASP A 12 -20.61 -17.97 -2.27
N ASP A 13 -19.67 -18.43 -3.11
CA ASP A 13 -19.27 -19.85 -3.18
C ASP A 13 -18.04 -20.21 -2.31
N MET A 14 -17.49 -19.27 -1.53
CA MET A 14 -16.34 -19.56 -0.67
C MET A 14 -16.74 -20.39 0.54
N THR A 15 -16.08 -21.54 0.74
CA THR A 15 -16.29 -22.37 1.93
C THR A 15 -15.90 -21.62 3.21
N LEU A 16 -16.50 -22.00 4.35
CA LEU A 16 -16.21 -21.37 5.65
C LEU A 16 -14.69 -21.36 5.96
N GLU A 17 -13.99 -22.44 5.60
CA GLU A 17 -12.55 -22.57 5.77
C GLU A 17 -11.76 -21.60 4.87
N GLN A 18 -12.18 -21.40 3.62
CA GLN A 18 -11.57 -20.40 2.74
C GLN A 18 -11.76 -18.97 3.27
N ARG A 19 -12.97 -18.65 3.78
CA ARG A 19 -13.27 -17.34 4.41
C ARG A 19 -12.38 -17.07 5.62
N LYS A 20 -12.26 -18.04 6.55
CA LYS A 20 -11.36 -17.94 7.71
C LYS A 20 -9.91 -17.71 7.30
N LYS A 21 -9.42 -18.44 6.29
CA LYS A 21 -8.05 -18.30 5.77
C LYS A 21 -7.81 -16.93 5.14
N ALA A 22 -8.76 -16.43 4.36
CA ALA A 22 -8.70 -15.08 3.76
C ALA A 22 -8.71 -13.99 4.85
N ALA A 23 -9.59 -14.10 5.84
CA ALA A 23 -9.67 -13.19 6.98
C ALA A 23 -8.36 -13.17 7.78
N LYS A 24 -7.80 -14.34 8.10
CA LYS A 24 -6.50 -14.46 8.78
C LYS A 24 -5.39 -13.78 7.98
N LYS A 25 -5.35 -13.97 6.66
CA LYS A 25 -4.37 -13.32 5.78
C LYS A 25 -4.56 -11.80 5.74
N ALA A 26 -5.79 -11.30 5.79
CA ALA A 26 -6.06 -9.87 5.89
C ALA A 26 -5.64 -9.29 7.24
N LEU A 27 -5.97 -9.96 8.34
CA LEU A 27 -5.56 -9.56 9.70
C LEU A 27 -4.05 -9.47 9.84
N VAL A 28 -3.31 -10.47 9.34
CA VAL A 28 -1.83 -10.43 9.35
C VAL A 28 -1.31 -9.21 8.61
N LYS A 29 -1.90 -8.84 7.47
CA LYS A 29 -1.48 -7.65 6.71
C LYS A 29 -1.77 -6.35 7.45
N ILE A 30 -2.92 -6.26 8.11
CA ILE A 30 -3.28 -5.11 8.94
C ILE A 30 -2.31 -5.03 10.13
N ALA A 31 -2.00 -6.15 10.78
CA ALA A 31 -1.03 -6.19 11.87
C ALA A 31 0.35 -5.72 11.41
N VAL A 32 0.84 -6.18 10.25
CA VAL A 32 2.11 -5.70 9.67
C VAL A 32 2.06 -4.20 9.42
N LEU A 33 0.97 -3.68 8.84
CA LEU A 33 0.82 -2.24 8.60
C LEU A 33 0.89 -1.44 9.90
N ILE A 34 0.19 -1.88 10.95
CA ILE A 34 0.19 -1.24 12.26
C ILE A 34 1.60 -1.26 12.86
N VAL A 35 2.26 -2.42 12.89
CA VAL A 35 3.59 -2.57 13.47
C VAL A 35 4.61 -1.67 12.75
N VAL A 36 4.62 -1.66 11.42
CA VAL A 36 5.53 -0.80 10.65
C VAL A 36 5.22 0.68 10.90
N THR A 37 3.94 1.07 10.94
CA THR A 37 3.54 2.46 11.20
C THR A 37 3.97 2.92 12.59
N VAL A 38 3.71 2.11 13.61
CA VAL A 38 4.14 2.41 14.99
C VAL A 38 5.66 2.48 15.09
N ALA A 39 6.38 1.56 14.46
CA ALA A 39 7.84 1.58 14.46
C ALA A 39 8.40 2.87 13.83
N VAL A 40 7.90 3.27 12.66
CA VAL A 40 8.31 4.51 11.98
C VAL A 40 7.98 5.73 12.84
N LEU A 41 6.78 5.78 13.42
CA LEU A 41 6.34 6.88 14.28
C LEU A 41 7.21 7.02 15.53
N VAL A 42 7.50 5.91 16.21
CA VAL A 42 8.34 5.90 17.42
C VAL A 42 9.77 6.34 17.11
N ILE A 43 10.37 5.80 16.05
CA ILE A 43 11.72 6.19 15.62
C ILE A 43 11.74 7.68 15.31
N TYR A 44 10.80 8.16 14.48
CA TYR A 44 10.71 9.56 14.10
C TYR A 44 10.58 10.49 15.32
N ARG A 45 9.64 10.19 16.23
CA ARG A 45 9.41 10.98 17.45
C ARG A 45 10.59 10.96 18.41
N PHE A 46 11.26 9.82 18.54
CA PHE A 46 12.44 9.68 19.39
C PHE A 46 13.61 10.57 18.92
N PHE A 47 13.84 10.63 17.60
CA PHE A 47 14.91 11.45 17.04
C PHE A 47 14.56 12.94 16.96
N MET A 48 13.29 13.31 16.94
CA MET A 48 12.84 14.72 16.91
C MET A 48 13.40 15.58 18.05
N GLN A 49 13.71 14.97 19.19
CA GLN A 49 14.26 15.67 20.36
C GLN A 49 15.79 15.71 20.38
N ARG A 50 16.45 15.24 19.32
CA ARG A 50 17.90 15.01 19.27
C ARG A 50 18.57 15.79 18.13
N PRO A 51 19.86 16.14 18.25
CA PRO A 51 20.57 16.87 17.20
C PRO A 51 20.67 16.09 15.88
N GLU A 52 20.64 14.75 15.92
CA GLU A 52 20.68 13.89 14.74
C GLU A 52 19.38 13.92 13.92
N PHE A 53 18.34 14.63 14.38
CA PHE A 53 17.03 14.69 13.73
C PHE A 53 17.12 15.01 12.24
N TYR A 54 17.93 16.01 11.84
CA TYR A 54 18.00 16.43 10.45
C TYR A 54 18.53 15.34 9.52
N ILE A 55 19.46 14.51 9.99
CA ILE A 55 19.97 13.36 9.23
C ILE A 55 18.87 12.31 9.08
N VAL A 56 18.18 11.98 10.18
CA VAL A 56 17.08 11.02 10.19
C VAL A 56 15.92 11.51 9.32
N PHE A 57 15.61 12.80 9.35
CA PHE A 57 14.61 13.45 8.52
C PHE A 57 14.97 13.38 7.04
N GLY A 58 16.24 13.62 6.68
CA GLY A 58 16.73 13.45 5.30
C GLY A 58 16.54 12.02 4.78
N ILE A 59 16.94 11.02 5.57
CA ILE A 59 16.72 9.59 5.24
C ILE A 59 15.23 9.30 5.09
N TYR A 60 14.43 9.77 6.04
CA TYR A 60 12.98 9.63 6.04
C TYR A 60 12.34 10.21 4.78
N ALA A 61 12.76 11.42 4.37
CA ALA A 61 12.26 12.08 3.16
C ALA A 61 12.60 11.30 1.89
N VAL A 62 13.84 10.79 1.78
CA VAL A 62 14.28 9.95 0.65
C VAL A 62 13.47 8.65 0.58
N ILE A 63 13.28 7.95 1.71
CA ILE A 63 12.48 6.71 1.75
C ILE A 63 11.03 7.00 1.35
N THR A 64 10.45 8.10 1.86
CA THR A 64 9.08 8.50 1.53
C THR A 64 8.94 8.78 0.02
N ALA A 65 9.81 9.61 -0.54
CA ALA A 65 9.77 9.99 -1.95
C ALA A 65 9.96 8.77 -2.87
N THR A 66 10.96 7.94 -2.60
CA THR A 66 11.24 6.72 -3.38
C THR A 66 10.11 5.70 -3.26
N SER A 67 9.49 5.56 -2.09
CA SER A 67 8.35 4.66 -1.89
C SER A 67 7.11 5.13 -2.64
N VAL A 68 6.82 6.43 -2.63
CA VAL A 68 5.70 7.03 -3.36
C VAL A 68 5.92 6.92 -4.86
N ILE A 69 7.09 7.32 -5.36
CA ILE A 69 7.44 7.21 -6.79
C ILE A 69 7.41 5.75 -7.22
N GLY A 70 8.03 4.85 -6.45
CA GLY A 70 8.01 3.42 -6.71
C GLY A 70 6.60 2.87 -6.74
N TYR A 71 5.76 3.23 -5.75
CA TYR A 71 4.36 2.85 -5.73
C TYR A 71 3.66 3.34 -6.99
N VAL A 72 3.81 4.61 -7.39
CA VAL A 72 3.22 5.13 -8.61
C VAL A 72 3.72 4.38 -9.84
N ILE A 73 5.02 4.10 -9.98
CA ILE A 73 5.57 3.37 -11.14
C ILE A 73 5.00 1.94 -11.22
N TYR A 74 5.02 1.20 -10.12
CA TYR A 74 4.53 -0.18 -10.08
C TYR A 74 3.01 -0.26 -10.14
N ASN A 75 2.31 0.72 -9.55
CA ASN A 75 0.85 0.82 -9.50
C ASN A 75 0.26 1.53 -10.74
N ARG A 76 1.05 2.21 -11.58
CA ARG A 76 0.60 2.68 -12.92
C ARG A 76 0.20 1.50 -13.81
N GLY A 77 0.65 0.29 -13.47
CA GLY A 77 0.15 -0.97 -14.00
C GLY A 77 -1.27 -1.38 -13.57
N PHE A 78 -1.99 -0.57 -12.79
CA PHE A 78 -3.40 -0.84 -12.42
C PHE A 78 -4.31 -0.96 -13.66
N SER A 79 -3.93 -0.40 -14.82
CA SER A 79 -4.64 -0.64 -16.09
C SER A 79 -4.56 -2.10 -16.58
N ARG A 80 -3.69 -2.93 -16.00
CA ARG A 80 -3.49 -4.34 -16.36
C ARG A 80 -4.17 -5.31 -15.38
N ASN A 81 -4.76 -4.83 -14.29
CA ASN A 81 -5.51 -5.67 -13.38
C ASN A 81 -6.79 -6.16 -14.06
N GLY A 82 -6.98 -7.48 -14.14
CA GLY A 82 -8.14 -8.10 -14.78
C GLY A 82 -7.99 -8.37 -16.28
N ILE A 83 -6.83 -8.06 -16.87
CA ILE A 83 -6.53 -8.49 -18.25
C ILE A 83 -6.35 -10.01 -18.25
N THR A 84 -7.28 -10.71 -18.89
CA THR A 84 -7.17 -12.14 -19.19
C THR A 84 -6.38 -12.35 -20.48
N ARG A 85 -5.85 -13.56 -20.72
CA ARG A 85 -5.10 -13.87 -21.96
C ARG A 85 -5.86 -13.50 -23.23
N GLU A 86 -7.18 -13.59 -23.17
CA GLU A 86 -8.13 -13.34 -24.26
C GLU A 86 -8.24 -11.86 -24.62
N MET A 87 -7.89 -10.96 -23.70
CA MET A 87 -7.88 -9.51 -23.90
C MET A 87 -6.56 -9.00 -24.50
N LEU A 88 -5.56 -9.87 -24.66
CA LEU A 88 -4.28 -9.52 -25.25
C LEU A 88 -4.33 -9.63 -26.79
N PRO A 89 -3.48 -8.89 -27.52
CA PRO A 89 -3.44 -8.93 -28.98
C PRO A 89 -3.32 -10.37 -29.50
N LEU A 90 -4.09 -10.70 -30.54
CA LEU A 90 -4.06 -12.03 -31.17
C LEU A 90 -2.71 -12.33 -31.84
N GLU A 91 -1.99 -11.27 -32.22
CA GLU A 91 -0.65 -11.31 -32.81
C GLU A 91 0.43 -11.79 -31.83
N TRP A 92 0.17 -11.72 -30.52
CA TRP A 92 1.14 -12.14 -29.50
C TRP A 92 1.18 -13.66 -29.39
N SER A 93 2.38 -14.20 -29.34
CA SER A 93 2.62 -15.59 -29.01
C SER A 93 2.11 -15.92 -27.59
N GLU A 94 1.80 -17.20 -27.34
CA GLU A 94 1.39 -17.65 -26.00
C GLU A 94 2.49 -17.41 -24.95
N GLU A 95 3.76 -17.38 -25.36
CA GLU A 95 4.88 -17.08 -24.48
C GLU A 95 4.90 -15.60 -24.06
N GLU A 96 4.62 -14.68 -24.98
CA GLU A 96 4.51 -13.23 -24.69
C GLU A 96 3.33 -12.92 -23.79
N LYS A 97 2.18 -13.55 -24.05
CA LYS A 97 0.99 -13.42 -23.18
C LYS A 97 1.26 -13.92 -21.76
N THR A 98 1.97 -15.04 -21.63
CA THR A 98 2.36 -15.60 -20.33
C THR A 98 3.28 -14.64 -19.58
N LYS A 99 4.36 -14.17 -20.22
CA LYS A 99 5.31 -13.21 -19.63
C LYS A 99 4.61 -11.92 -19.18
N PHE A 100 3.68 -11.39 -19.97
CA PHE A 100 2.93 -10.20 -19.62
C PHE A 100 2.12 -10.35 -18.32
N ILE A 101 1.41 -11.47 -18.18
CA ILE A 101 0.58 -11.76 -17.00
C ILE A 101 1.44 -11.97 -15.75
N GLU A 102 2.55 -12.70 -15.88
CA GLU A 102 3.49 -12.93 -14.78
C GLU A 102 4.13 -11.62 -14.31
N ASP A 103 4.55 -10.76 -15.24
CA ASP A 103 5.09 -9.44 -14.92
C ASP A 103 4.05 -8.57 -14.21
N ALA A 104 2.79 -8.61 -14.65
CA ALA A 104 1.71 -7.87 -13.99
C ALA A 104 1.52 -8.35 -12.53
N LYS A 105 1.52 -9.67 -12.29
CA LYS A 105 1.42 -10.25 -10.95
C LYS A 105 2.59 -9.84 -10.05
N LYS A 106 3.82 -9.94 -10.55
CA LYS A 106 5.04 -9.57 -9.81
C LYS A 106 5.05 -8.08 -9.44
N ARG A 107 4.60 -7.21 -10.34
CA ARG A 107 4.47 -5.76 -10.07
C ARG A 107 3.40 -5.47 -9.01
N SER A 108 2.26 -6.16 -9.07
CA SER A 108 1.20 -6.04 -8.06
C SER A 108 1.70 -6.41 -6.66
N GLU A 109 2.41 -7.52 -6.53
CA GLU A 109 2.97 -7.95 -5.24
C GLU A 109 4.00 -6.95 -4.68
N ARG A 110 4.88 -6.40 -5.53
CA ARG A 110 5.86 -5.37 -5.12
C ARG A 110 5.20 -4.06 -4.73
N SER A 111 4.22 -3.59 -5.50
CA SER A 111 3.49 -2.34 -5.23
C SER A 111 2.82 -2.37 -3.85
N ARG A 112 2.37 -3.54 -3.41
CA ARG A 112 1.71 -3.70 -2.11
C ARG A 112 2.65 -3.43 -0.94
N TRP A 113 3.91 -3.87 -1.02
CA TRP A 113 4.90 -3.59 0.01
C TRP A 113 5.26 -2.11 0.04
N LEU A 114 5.43 -1.50 -1.13
CA LEU A 114 5.68 -0.06 -1.24
C LEU A 114 4.51 0.76 -0.67
N LEU A 115 3.27 0.29 -0.82
CA LEU A 115 2.11 0.95 -0.22
C LEU A 115 2.14 0.91 1.31
N ILE A 116 2.53 -0.21 1.93
CA ILE A 116 2.65 -0.31 3.39
C ILE A 116 3.69 0.68 3.91
N VAL A 117 4.87 0.72 3.26
CA VAL A 117 5.95 1.64 3.63
C VAL A 117 5.53 3.09 3.41
N ALA A 118 5.00 3.42 2.22
CA ALA A 118 4.55 4.77 1.90
C ALA A 118 3.47 5.23 2.88
N PHE A 119 2.49 4.38 3.20
CA PHE A 119 1.45 4.70 4.17
C PHE A 119 2.04 5.00 5.55
N ALA A 120 2.91 4.14 6.08
CA ALA A 120 3.51 4.32 7.40
C ALA A 120 4.25 5.66 7.53
N PHE A 121 5.02 6.00 6.50
CA PHE A 121 5.76 7.27 6.45
C PHE A 121 4.79 8.45 6.30
N LEU A 122 3.93 8.47 5.27
CA LEU A 122 2.97 9.56 5.06
C LEU A 122 2.05 9.80 6.26
N PHE A 123 1.61 8.73 6.92
CA PHE A 123 0.81 8.82 8.15
C PHE A 123 1.61 9.50 9.27
N THR A 124 2.89 9.15 9.45
CA THR A 124 3.76 9.78 10.45
C THR A 124 3.91 11.28 10.20
N PHE A 125 4.11 11.68 8.93
CA PHE A 125 4.16 13.10 8.56
C PHE A 125 2.84 13.81 8.83
N ALA A 126 1.71 13.21 8.42
CA ALA A 126 0.39 13.78 8.63
C ALA A 126 0.04 13.91 10.12
N PHE A 127 0.40 12.91 10.93
CA PHE A 127 0.22 12.92 12.38
C PHE A 127 1.05 14.04 13.02
N ASP A 128 2.29 14.23 12.57
CA ASP A 128 3.14 15.28 13.10
C ASP A 128 2.66 16.68 12.71
N ALA A 129 2.25 16.86 11.45
CA ALA A 129 1.61 18.09 10.99
C ALA A 129 0.33 18.37 11.78
N PHE A 130 -0.48 17.36 12.07
CA PHE A 130 -1.68 17.51 12.90
C PHE A 130 -1.33 17.93 14.33
N ASP A 131 -0.35 17.29 14.97
CA ASP A 131 0.12 17.66 16.30
C ASP A 131 0.64 19.10 16.34
N LEU A 132 1.42 19.51 15.34
CA LEU A 132 2.04 20.83 15.28
C LEU A 132 1.04 21.95 14.95
N PHE A 133 0.19 21.76 13.95
CA PHE A 133 -0.70 22.82 13.46
C PHE A 133 -2.07 22.83 14.12
N VAL A 134 -2.56 21.69 14.63
CA VAL A 134 -3.88 21.59 15.25
C VAL A 134 -3.75 21.52 16.76
N ILE A 135 -3.05 20.54 17.32
CA ILE A 135 -3.02 20.34 18.78
C ILE A 135 -2.26 21.46 19.47
N LYS A 136 -0.98 21.64 19.12
CA LYS A 136 -0.16 22.71 19.69
C LYS A 136 -0.65 24.10 19.29
N GLY A 137 -1.23 24.23 18.10
CA GLY A 137 -1.86 25.47 17.65
C GLY A 137 -3.09 25.87 18.46
N LEU A 138 -3.91 24.91 18.91
CA LEU A 138 -5.16 25.16 19.65
C LEU A 138 -4.98 25.20 21.17
N PHE A 139 -4.07 24.40 21.71
CA PHE A 139 -3.93 24.18 23.16
C PHE A 139 -2.57 24.63 23.70
N GLY A 140 -1.92 25.55 22.98
CA GLY A 140 -0.52 25.96 23.13
C GLY A 140 0.07 25.85 24.54
N ALA A 141 1.22 25.18 24.56
CA ALA A 141 2.38 25.59 25.35
C ALA A 141 3.36 26.26 24.40
#